data_AF-A0A2T2R4A4-F1
#
_entry.id   AF-A0A2T2R4A4-F1
#
_cell.length_a   1.000
_cell.length_b   1.000
_cell.length_c   1.000
_cell.angle_alpha   90.00
_cell.angle_beta   90.00
_cell.angle_gamma   90.00
#
_symmetry.space_group_name_H-M   'P 1'
#
loop_
_entity.id
_entity.type
_entity.pdbx_description
1 polymer ?
#
loop_
_entity_poly.entity_id
_entity_poly.type
_entity_poly.pdbx_seq_one_letter_code
_entity_poly.pdbx_strand_id
1 'polypeptide(L)'
;MDILQSFAQIGFDWRMAFANLINFLIVFFVLKHFVFQPIKRILTERKERIQQGLEDAKKAKRDKVMAKEKYEKKINQAKTEANSILADAKEEKQEIIKEAREEARAEAERIKAEAREQIETERQQMQAQLREHTAELVIDSVEKILQKNVDEQTDREVIESMINQVNTR
;
A
#
# COMPACT_ATOMS: atom_id res chain seq x y z
N MET A 1 98.79 44.72 53.07
CA MET A 1 98.26 44.27 51.76
C MET A 1 97.43 43.02 52.03
N ASP A 2 96.37 43.22 52.82
CA ASP A 2 95.71 42.19 53.63
C ASP A 2 94.32 41.89 53.06
N ILE A 3 94.30 41.58 51.78
CA ILE A 3 93.10 41.11 51.08
C ILE A 3 93.18 39.59 50.87
N LEU A 4 94.40 39.03 50.78
CA LEU A 4 94.61 37.59 50.52
C LEU A 4 94.50 36.71 51.78
N GLN A 5 94.72 37.24 52.98
CA GLN A 5 94.56 36.47 54.24
C GLN A 5 93.10 36.48 54.75
N SER A 6 92.32 37.51 54.40
CA SER A 6 90.89 37.61 54.70
C SER A 6 90.03 36.63 53.90
N PHE A 7 90.53 36.10 52.77
CA PHE A 7 89.89 35.00 52.04
C PHE A 7 90.12 33.63 52.68
N ALA A 8 91.19 33.45 53.47
CA ALA A 8 91.49 32.20 54.17
C ALA A 8 90.77 32.06 55.53
N GLN A 9 90.20 33.16 56.05
CA GLN A 9 89.39 33.19 57.28
C GLN A 9 87.88 33.37 56.99
N ILE A 10 87.48 33.57 55.74
CA ILE A 10 86.16 33.12 55.28
C ILE A 10 86.25 31.60 55.37
N GLY A 11 85.59 30.99 56.35
CA GLY A 11 85.45 29.54 56.50
C GLY A 11 84.68 28.92 55.33
N PHE A 12 85.19 29.08 54.11
CA PHE A 12 84.69 28.44 52.92
C PHE A 12 85.33 27.06 52.83
N ASP A 13 84.77 26.13 53.58
CA ASP A 13 85.06 24.72 53.44
C ASP A 13 84.64 24.27 52.03
N TRP A 14 85.56 24.31 51.07
CA TRP A 14 85.33 23.89 49.68
C TRP A 14 84.78 22.46 49.59
N ARG A 15 85.09 21.63 50.59
CA ARG A 15 84.52 20.29 50.80
C ARG A 15 83.03 20.33 51.13
N MET A 16 82.58 21.23 52.00
CA MET A 16 81.16 21.40 52.34
C MET A 16 80.38 22.00 51.17
N ALA A 17 80.94 22.97 50.44
CA ALA A 17 80.31 23.53 49.25
C ALA A 17 80.10 22.45 48.16
N PHE A 18 81.10 21.60 47.92
CA PHE A 18 80.99 20.49 46.97
C PHE A 18 79.98 19.42 47.41
N ALA A 19 79.95 19.07 48.70
CA ALA A 19 78.95 18.15 49.25
C ALA A 19 77.51 18.69 49.13
N ASN A 20 77.31 19.98 49.41
CA ASN A 20 76.02 20.65 49.22
C ASN A 20 75.60 20.70 47.75
N LEU A 21 76.55 20.93 46.83
CA LEU A 21 76.27 20.91 45.39
C LEU A 21 75.85 19.52 44.91
N ILE A 22 76.54 18.47 45.36
CA ILE A 22 76.15 17.08 45.07
C ILE A 22 74.75 16.78 45.62
N ASN A 23 74.46 17.16 46.87
CA ASN A 23 73.15 16.96 47.48
C ASN A 23 72.05 17.70 46.69
N PHE A 24 72.28 18.96 46.32
CA PHE A 24 71.37 19.73 45.47
C PHE A 24 71.14 19.04 44.12
N LEU A 25 72.19 18.54 43.47
CA LEU A 25 72.06 17.82 42.20
C LEU A 25 71.28 16.52 42.37
N ILE A 26 71.52 15.74 43.42
CA ILE A 26 70.77 14.51 43.72
C ILE A 26 69.28 14.84 43.87
N VAL A 27 68.93 15.81 44.71
CA VAL A 27 67.54 16.24 44.92
C VAL A 27 66.93 16.79 43.61
N PHE A 28 67.69 17.58 42.85
CA PHE A 28 67.25 18.12 41.56
C PHE A 28 66.94 17.01 40.55
N PHE A 29 67.79 15.99 40.43
CA PHE A 29 67.56 14.86 39.53
C PHE A 29 66.37 14.00 39.98
N VAL A 30 66.22 13.77 41.29
CA VAL A 30 65.05 13.09 41.86
C VAL A 30 63.77 13.87 41.55
N LEU A 31 63.72 15.18 41.81
CA LEU A 31 62.55 16.00 41.50
C LEU A 31 62.26 16.07 39.99
N LYS A 32 63.30 16.24 39.16
CA LYS A 32 63.18 16.26 37.70
C LYS A 32 62.55 14.97 37.17
N HIS A 33 62.96 13.82 37.69
CA HIS A 33 62.44 12.54 37.22
C HIS A 33 61.07 12.21 37.84
N PHE A 34 60.93 12.32 39.15
CA PHE A 34 59.73 11.87 39.87
C PHE A 34 58.57 12.87 39.83
N VAL A 35 58.80 14.18 39.71
CA VAL A 35 57.73 15.21 39.78
C VAL A 35 57.36 15.73 38.40
N PHE A 36 58.33 16.08 37.55
CA PHE A 36 58.01 16.68 36.25
C PHE A 36 57.41 15.67 35.25
N GLN A 37 57.80 14.38 35.30
CA GLN A 37 57.21 13.35 34.45
C GLN A 37 55.70 13.16 34.69
N PRO A 38 55.21 12.90 35.92
CA PRO A 38 53.78 12.74 36.15
C PRO A 38 52.98 14.01 35.88
N ILE A 39 53.52 15.21 36.17
CA ILE A 39 52.84 16.47 35.86
C ILE A 39 52.65 16.63 34.36
N LYS A 40 53.70 16.39 33.56
CA LYS A 40 53.59 16.45 32.09
C LYS A 40 52.58 15.43 31.57
N ARG A 41 52.58 14.22 32.11
CA ARG A 41 51.61 13.18 31.74
C ARG A 41 50.16 13.62 32.01
N ILE A 42 49.87 14.14 33.19
CA ILE A 42 48.52 14.62 33.54
C ILE A 42 48.08 15.77 32.62
N LEU A 43 48.98 16.70 32.29
CA LEU A 43 48.68 17.81 31.39
C LEU A 43 48.40 17.33 29.97
N THR A 44 49.21 16.38 29.46
CA THR A 44 48.98 15.77 28.15
C THR A 44 47.65 14.99 28.12
N GLU A 45 47.38 14.15 29.12
CA GLU A 45 46.11 13.41 29.23
C GLU A 45 44.90 14.34 29.33
N ARG A 46 45.01 15.48 30.01
CA ARG A 46 43.96 16.50 30.04
C ARG A 46 43.77 17.15 28.67
N LYS A 47 44.85 17.53 28.01
CA LYS A 47 44.80 18.13 26.67
C LYS A 47 44.17 17.17 25.67
N GLU A 48 44.56 15.90 25.70
CA GLU A 48 44.04 14.85 24.83
C GLU A 48 42.55 14.60 25.09
N ARG A 49 42.13 14.49 26.36
CA ARG A 49 40.70 14.35 26.69
C ARG A 49 39.86 15.53 26.21
N ILE A 50 40.36 16.76 26.34
CA ILE A 50 39.65 17.96 25.84
C ILE A 50 39.56 17.92 24.32
N GLN A 51 40.65 17.56 23.65
CA GLN A 51 40.67 17.48 22.18
C GLN A 51 39.71 16.39 21.67
N GLN A 52 39.77 15.19 22.25
CA GLN A 52 38.85 14.10 21.94
C GLN A 52 37.40 14.51 22.19
N GLY A 53 37.09 15.11 23.35
CA GLY A 53 35.75 15.59 23.66
C GLY A 53 35.24 16.65 22.69
N LEU A 54 36.11 17.54 22.21
CA LEU A 54 35.75 18.54 21.19
C LEU A 54 35.52 17.90 19.82
N GLU A 55 36.34 16.93 19.43
CA GLU A 55 36.18 16.17 18.19
C GLU A 55 34.90 15.34 18.20
N ASP A 56 34.61 14.65 19.29
CA ASP A 56 33.38 13.89 19.50
C ASP A 56 32.14 14.79 19.48
N ALA A 57 32.19 15.95 20.13
CA ALA A 57 31.10 16.93 20.08
C ALA A 57 30.86 17.44 18.65
N LYS A 58 31.92 17.71 17.88
CA LYS A 58 31.82 18.09 16.47
C LYS A 58 31.23 16.96 15.63
N LYS A 59 31.66 15.72 15.85
CA LYS A 59 31.15 14.53 15.16
C LYS A 59 29.67 14.31 15.46
N ALA A 60 29.29 14.31 16.74
CA ALA A 60 27.90 14.20 17.16
C ALA A 60 27.01 15.29 16.56
N LYS A 61 27.51 16.53 16.46
CA LYS A 61 26.77 17.62 15.80
C LYS A 61 26.59 17.36 14.31
N ARG A 62 27.63 16.90 13.60
CA ARG A 62 27.54 16.54 12.17
C ARG A 62 26.59 15.37 11.95
N ASP A 63 26.71 14.32 12.75
CA ASP A 63 25.86 13.14 12.66
C ASP A 63 24.39 13.49 12.93
N LYS A 64 24.12 14.37 13.89
CA LYS A 64 22.77 14.90 14.16
C LYS A 64 22.19 15.64 12.95
N VAL A 65 22.98 16.49 12.29
CA VAL A 65 22.56 17.22 11.08
C VAL A 65 22.27 16.24 9.95
N MET A 66 23.20 15.32 9.66
CA MET A 66 23.01 14.30 8.64
C MET A 66 21.81 13.38 8.91
N ALA A 67 21.59 13.00 10.16
CA ALA A 67 20.44 12.19 10.56
C ALA A 67 19.13 12.96 10.36
N LYS A 68 19.12 14.26 10.68
CA LYS A 68 17.96 15.13 10.46
C LYS A 68 17.65 15.27 8.96
N GLU A 69 18.65 15.52 8.13
CA GLU A 69 18.49 15.60 6.66
C GLU A 69 17.98 14.28 6.07
N LYS A 70 18.55 13.15 6.50
CA LYS A 70 18.08 11.81 6.09
C LYS A 70 16.64 11.55 6.52
N TYR A 71 16.27 11.97 7.73
CA TYR A 71 14.92 11.84 8.24
C TYR A 71 13.93 12.69 7.42
N GLU A 72 14.24 13.97 7.19
CA GLU A 72 13.41 14.86 6.37
C GLU A 72 13.26 14.34 4.94
N LYS A 73 14.35 13.83 4.34
CA LYS A 73 14.31 13.18 3.02
C LYS A 73 13.39 11.96 3.03
N LYS A 74 13.50 11.09 4.02
CA LYS A 74 12.62 9.91 4.15
C LYS A 74 11.15 10.29 4.31
N ILE A 75 10.84 11.31 5.12
CA ILE A 75 9.46 11.80 5.28
C ILE A 75 8.92 12.35 3.95
N ASN A 76 9.72 13.11 3.21
CA ASN A 76 9.29 13.65 1.92
C ASN A 76 9.09 12.53 0.89
N GLN A 77 10.01 11.55 0.84
CA GLN A 77 9.85 10.37 -0.02
C GLN A 77 8.58 9.58 0.32
N ALA A 78 8.35 9.30 1.61
CA ALA A 78 7.15 8.60 2.06
C ALA A 78 5.86 9.36 1.72
N LYS A 79 5.85 10.69 1.80
CA LYS A 79 4.71 11.52 1.36
C LYS A 79 4.47 11.42 -0.14
N THR A 80 5.54 11.49 -0.95
CA THR A 80 5.43 11.34 -2.40
C THR A 80 4.90 9.95 -2.78
N GLU A 81 5.42 8.91 -2.15
CA GLU A 81 4.98 7.53 -2.37
C GLU A 81 3.51 7.33 -1.95
N ALA A 82 3.12 7.85 -0.78
CA ALA A 82 1.72 7.81 -0.33
C ALA A 82 0.77 8.54 -1.30
N ASN A 83 1.19 9.68 -1.84
CA ASN A 83 0.41 10.40 -2.84
C ASN A 83 0.32 9.64 -4.17
N SER A 84 1.39 8.94 -4.58
CA SER A 84 1.36 8.06 -5.76
C SER A 84 0.37 6.92 -5.56
N ILE A 85 0.48 6.20 -4.44
CA ILE A 85 -0.44 5.10 -4.10
C ILE A 85 -1.89 5.58 -4.10
N LEU A 86 -2.15 6.77 -3.56
CA LEU A 86 -3.50 7.33 -3.54
C LEU A 86 -4.00 7.74 -4.95
N ALA A 87 -3.11 8.18 -5.83
CA ALA A 87 -3.44 8.49 -7.22
C ALA A 87 -3.76 7.19 -7.98
N ASP A 88 -2.88 6.20 -7.88
CA ASP A 88 -3.02 4.89 -8.52
C ASP A 88 -4.31 4.20 -8.07
N ALA A 89 -4.60 4.19 -6.76
CA ALA A 89 -5.83 3.62 -6.23
C ALA A 89 -7.10 4.36 -6.69
N LYS A 90 -7.02 5.66 -6.97
CA LYS A 90 -8.15 6.42 -7.54
C LYS A 90 -8.38 6.08 -9.00
N GLU A 91 -7.31 5.92 -9.76
CA GLU A 91 -7.36 5.51 -11.17
C GLU A 91 -7.94 4.09 -11.28
N GLU A 92 -7.38 3.13 -10.55
CA GLU A 92 -7.86 1.75 -10.49
C GLU A 92 -9.34 1.68 -10.08
N LYS A 93 -9.75 2.47 -9.07
CA LYS A 93 -11.16 2.58 -8.69
C LYS A 93 -12.04 3.08 -9.83
N GLN A 94 -11.58 4.06 -10.61
CA GLN A 94 -12.34 4.58 -11.74
C GLN A 94 -12.46 3.55 -12.86
N GLU A 95 -11.40 2.80 -13.13
CA GLU A 95 -11.40 1.69 -14.09
C GLU A 95 -12.38 0.60 -13.66
N ILE A 96 -12.31 0.12 -12.41
CA ILE A 96 -13.24 -0.88 -11.87
C ILE A 96 -14.70 -0.40 -11.98
N ILE A 97 -14.98 0.86 -11.66
CA ILE A 97 -16.35 1.41 -11.78
C ILE A 97 -16.79 1.46 -13.25
N LYS A 98 -15.88 1.78 -14.17
CA LYS A 98 -16.17 1.82 -15.60
C LYS A 98 -16.47 0.41 -16.12
N GLU A 99 -15.61 -0.56 -15.83
CA GLU A 99 -15.78 -1.96 -16.22
C GLU A 99 -17.07 -2.54 -15.65
N ALA A 100 -17.33 -2.36 -14.35
CA ALA A 100 -18.57 -2.82 -13.72
C ALA A 100 -19.83 -2.20 -14.36
N ARG A 101 -19.76 -0.94 -14.80
CA ARG A 101 -20.88 -0.29 -15.51
C ARG A 101 -21.06 -0.83 -16.93
N GLU A 102 -19.97 -1.14 -17.62
CA GLU A 102 -20.01 -1.73 -18.96
C GLU A 102 -20.58 -3.15 -18.89
N GLU A 103 -20.12 -3.96 -17.95
CA GLU A 103 -20.63 -5.30 -17.68
C GLU A 103 -22.11 -5.27 -17.28
N ALA A 104 -22.50 -4.40 -16.34
CA ALA A 104 -23.90 -4.27 -15.95
C ALA A 104 -24.82 -3.84 -17.11
N ARG A 105 -24.32 -3.00 -18.04
CA ARG A 105 -25.07 -2.61 -19.24
C ARG A 105 -25.20 -3.78 -20.21
N ALA A 106 -24.11 -4.51 -20.46
CA ALA A 106 -24.13 -5.69 -21.32
C ALA A 106 -25.10 -6.75 -20.78
N GLU A 107 -25.06 -7.00 -19.47
CA GLU A 107 -25.96 -7.95 -18.82
C GLU A 107 -27.43 -7.48 -18.86
N ALA A 108 -27.68 -6.20 -18.63
CA ALA A 108 -29.03 -5.64 -18.76
C ALA A 108 -29.60 -5.78 -20.18
N GLU A 109 -28.79 -5.57 -21.21
CA GLU A 109 -29.22 -5.79 -22.60
C GLU A 109 -29.43 -7.27 -22.91
N ARG A 110 -28.59 -8.18 -22.36
CA ARG A 110 -28.78 -9.63 -22.46
C ARG A 110 -30.11 -10.07 -21.85
N ILE A 111 -30.41 -9.62 -20.62
CA ILE A 111 -31.67 -9.91 -19.93
C ILE A 111 -32.87 -9.37 -20.72
N LYS A 112 -32.78 -8.16 -21.28
CA LYS A 112 -33.86 -7.61 -22.11
C LYS A 112 -34.08 -8.41 -23.39
N ALA A 113 -33.00 -8.86 -24.04
CA ALA A 113 -33.09 -9.67 -25.24
C ALA A 113 -33.77 -11.02 -24.93
N GLU A 114 -33.35 -11.68 -23.86
CA GLU A 114 -33.95 -12.93 -23.39
C GLU A 114 -35.42 -12.76 -23.02
N ALA A 115 -35.77 -11.69 -22.29
CA ALA A 115 -37.16 -11.39 -21.96
C ALA A 115 -38.04 -11.16 -23.21
N ARG A 116 -37.50 -10.49 -24.25
CA ARG A 116 -38.22 -10.30 -25.52
C ARG A 116 -38.45 -11.63 -26.25
N GLU A 117 -37.47 -12.51 -26.24
CA GLU A 117 -37.57 -13.85 -26.83
C GLU A 117 -38.60 -14.72 -26.10
N GLN A 118 -38.59 -14.67 -24.76
CA GLN A 118 -39.60 -15.35 -23.93
C GLN A 118 -41.00 -14.81 -24.22
N ILE A 119 -41.19 -13.48 -24.27
CA ILE A 119 -42.48 -12.86 -24.60
C ILE A 119 -42.97 -13.28 -25.98
N GLU A 120 -42.10 -13.33 -26.99
CA GLU A 120 -42.52 -13.75 -28.34
C GLU A 120 -42.91 -15.23 -28.36
N THR A 121 -42.19 -16.08 -27.63
CA THR A 121 -42.53 -17.51 -27.47
C THR A 121 -43.87 -17.69 -26.77
N GLU A 122 -44.10 -16.99 -25.66
CA GLU A 122 -45.38 -16.99 -24.95
C GLU A 122 -46.53 -16.47 -25.82
N ARG A 123 -46.29 -15.42 -26.62
CA ARG A 123 -47.29 -14.88 -27.56
C ARG A 123 -47.68 -15.91 -28.60
N GLN A 124 -46.73 -16.65 -29.15
CA GLN A 124 -47.01 -17.73 -30.11
C GLN A 124 -47.79 -18.87 -29.47
N GLN A 125 -47.44 -19.27 -28.25
CA GLN A 125 -48.17 -20.29 -27.48
C GLN A 125 -49.62 -19.84 -27.19
N MET A 126 -49.81 -18.60 -26.73
CA MET A 126 -51.15 -18.04 -26.50
C MET A 126 -51.97 -17.97 -27.78
N GLN A 127 -51.38 -17.60 -28.92
CA GLN A 127 -52.09 -17.60 -30.20
C GLN A 127 -52.50 -19.01 -30.64
N ALA A 128 -51.65 -20.01 -30.42
CA ALA A 128 -51.99 -21.40 -30.71
C ALA A 128 -53.15 -21.89 -29.84
N GLN A 129 -53.10 -21.65 -28.52
CA GLN A 129 -54.18 -21.98 -27.58
C GLN A 129 -55.49 -21.25 -27.93
N LEU A 130 -55.42 -19.98 -28.32
CA LEU A 130 -56.60 -19.21 -28.71
C LEU A 130 -57.26 -19.79 -29.97
N ARG A 131 -56.47 -20.23 -30.95
CA ARG A 131 -56.99 -20.90 -32.16
C ARG A 131 -57.68 -22.21 -31.83
N GLU A 132 -57.09 -23.00 -30.92
CA GLU A 132 -57.67 -24.26 -30.44
C GLU A 132 -59.02 -24.03 -29.75
N HIS A 133 -59.07 -23.15 -28.74
CA HIS A 133 -60.31 -22.77 -28.06
C HIS A 133 -61.37 -22.20 -29.03
N THR A 134 -60.95 -21.41 -30.01
CA THR A 134 -61.90 -20.86 -31.01
C THR A 134 -62.45 -21.97 -31.90
N ALA A 135 -61.64 -22.94 -32.31
CA ALA A 135 -62.10 -24.08 -33.09
C ALA A 135 -63.12 -24.93 -32.30
N GLU A 136 -62.85 -25.20 -31.02
CA GLU A 136 -63.78 -25.88 -30.11
C GLU A 136 -65.12 -25.13 -30.00
N LEU A 137 -65.08 -23.82 -29.73
CA LEU A 137 -66.30 -23.00 -29.63
C LEU A 137 -67.12 -22.97 -30.92
N VAL A 138 -66.46 -22.98 -32.08
CA VAL A 138 -67.13 -23.04 -33.39
C VAL A 138 -67.79 -24.40 -33.58
N ILE A 139 -67.11 -25.51 -33.26
CA ILE A 139 -67.68 -26.86 -33.33
C ILE A 139 -68.92 -26.97 -32.43
N ASP A 140 -68.82 -26.54 -31.16
CA ASP A 140 -69.92 -26.53 -30.20
C ASP A 140 -71.13 -25.71 -30.69
N SER A 141 -70.84 -24.56 -31.34
CA SER A 141 -71.88 -23.69 -31.89
C SER A 141 -72.56 -24.32 -33.10
N VAL A 142 -71.80 -24.95 -34.00
CA VAL A 142 -72.34 -25.66 -35.16
C VAL A 142 -73.17 -26.86 -34.71
N GLU A 143 -72.71 -27.63 -33.71
CA GLU A 143 -73.47 -28.74 -33.14
C GLU A 143 -74.83 -28.29 -32.59
N LYS A 144 -74.85 -27.18 -31.82
CA LYS A 144 -76.10 -26.61 -31.29
C LYS A 144 -77.03 -26.09 -32.39
N ILE A 145 -76.49 -25.47 -33.44
CA ILE A 145 -77.30 -24.99 -34.58
C ILE A 145 -77.88 -26.16 -35.36
N LEU A 146 -77.09 -27.21 -35.61
CA LEU A 146 -77.54 -28.42 -36.27
C LEU A 146 -78.65 -29.09 -35.46
N GLN A 147 -78.47 -29.30 -34.14
CA GLN A 147 -79.50 -29.84 -33.25
C GLN A 147 -80.81 -29.03 -33.27
N LYS A 148 -80.74 -27.71 -33.47
CA LYS A 148 -81.93 -26.84 -33.49
C LYS A 148 -82.62 -26.76 -34.86
N ASN A 149 -81.91 -27.02 -35.95
CA ASN A 149 -82.44 -26.95 -37.33
C ASN A 149 -82.64 -28.33 -37.97
N VAL A 150 -82.62 -29.42 -37.20
CA VAL A 150 -83.02 -30.74 -37.69
C VAL A 150 -84.53 -30.71 -37.96
N ASP A 151 -84.87 -30.47 -39.22
CA ASP A 151 -86.19 -30.67 -39.79
C ASP A 151 -86.18 -31.98 -40.60
N GLU A 152 -87.29 -32.71 -40.59
CA GLU A 152 -87.43 -34.04 -41.20
C GLU A 152 -87.15 -34.02 -42.73
N GLN A 153 -87.27 -32.83 -43.33
CA GLN A 153 -87.00 -32.57 -44.74
C GLN A 153 -85.49 -32.48 -45.04
N THR A 154 -84.71 -31.83 -44.16
CA THR A 154 -83.24 -31.71 -44.29
C THR A 154 -82.55 -33.06 -44.12
N ASP A 155 -83.04 -33.91 -43.22
CA ASP A 155 -82.50 -35.27 -43.04
C ASP A 155 -82.66 -36.14 -44.29
N ARG A 156 -83.80 -36.04 -45.01
CA ARG A 156 -84.00 -36.77 -46.27
C ARG A 156 -83.04 -36.31 -47.36
N GLU A 157 -82.83 -35.00 -47.52
CA GLU A 157 -81.90 -34.46 -48.52
C GLU A 157 -80.44 -34.83 -48.21
N VAL A 158 -80.02 -34.80 -46.94
CA VAL A 158 -78.68 -35.22 -46.53
C VAL A 158 -78.48 -36.71 -46.76
N ILE A 159 -79.46 -37.55 -46.40
CA ILE A 159 -79.42 -39.01 -46.62
C ILE A 159 -79.38 -39.33 -48.12
N GLU A 160 -80.20 -38.69 -48.96
CA GLU A 160 -80.14 -38.86 -50.41
C GLU A 160 -78.78 -38.42 -50.99
N SER A 161 -78.19 -37.33 -50.48
CA SER A 161 -76.87 -36.86 -50.93
C SER A 161 -75.74 -37.84 -50.57
N MET A 162 -75.80 -38.46 -49.39
CA MET A 162 -74.83 -39.48 -48.96
C MET A 162 -74.98 -40.77 -49.77
N ILE A 163 -76.22 -41.22 -50.02
CA ILE A 163 -76.49 -42.39 -50.88
C ILE A 163 -75.97 -42.14 -52.29
N ASN A 164 -76.17 -40.94 -52.84
CA ASN A 164 -75.67 -40.59 -54.16
C ASN A 164 -74.14 -40.50 -54.22
N GLN A 165 -73.45 -39.97 -53.20
CA GLN A 165 -71.99 -39.95 -53.16
C GLN A 165 -71.36 -41.34 -53.02
N VAL A 166 -72.00 -42.25 -52.28
CA VAL A 166 -71.56 -43.66 -52.18
C VAL A 166 -71.80 -44.42 -53.49
N ASN A 167 -72.84 -44.04 -54.25
CA ASN A 167 -73.15 -44.63 -55.56
C ASN A 167 -72.37 -44.01 -56.74
N THR A 168 -71.60 -42.93 -56.49
CA THR A 168 -70.72 -42.28 -57.50
C THR A 168 -69.24 -42.66 -57.33
N ARG A 169 -68.95 -43.69 -56.52
CA ARG A 169 -67.69 -44.43 -56.51
C ARG A 169 -67.94 -45.88 -56.89
#